data_AF-A0A4Q3Y946-F1
#
_entry.id   AF-A0A4Q3Y946-F1
#
_cell.length_a   1.000
_cell.length_b   1.000
_cell.length_c   1.000
_cell.angle_alpha   90.00
_cell.angle_beta   90.00
_cell.angle_gamma   90.00
#
_symmetry.space_group_name_H-M   'P 1'
#
loop_
_entity.id
_entity.type
_entity.pdbx_description
1 polymer ?
#
loop_
_entity_poly.entity_id
_entity_poly.type
_entity_poly.pdbx_seq_one_letter_code
_entity_poly.pdbx_strand_id
1 'polypeptide(L)'
;MLAHLGKLLRRSGDKVLISAETLTAVAMHPQTLPGLVQVIRETHPDIRAICYLREPLAYMTSLMSQRIYGLAAGTGDDRFTKDRLYPGFRKRIEPWFDTLGEDRVTVRLYDRSALFEQDVVADLARWIGVETPDFDRLNNESLAAESFAVLYRFGIACAEGRVDLSLQDRRKVVQALRGFGSSKFSVIPADLHQLVDENRADIEWAEARMGQPFPTPQPSTGRMVFDTEADVFDYAEAVRPDLLAYLGEKAPAMLRRTISELYSS
;
A
#
# COMPACT_ATOMS: atom_id res chain seq x y z
N MET A 1 -21.21 4.91 11.56
CA MET A 1 -20.18 5.59 10.75
C MET A 1 -20.75 6.81 10.01
N LEU A 2 -21.67 6.65 9.06
CA LEU A 2 -22.23 7.76 8.26
C LEU A 2 -22.80 8.93 9.09
N ALA A 3 -23.57 8.62 10.15
CA ALA A 3 -24.10 9.66 11.05
C ALA A 3 -23.00 10.46 11.79
N HIS A 4 -21.86 9.84 12.07
CA HIS A 4 -20.71 10.53 12.68
C HIS A 4 -20.02 11.44 11.66
N LEU A 5 -19.82 10.96 10.43
CA LEU A 5 -19.28 11.76 9.34
C LEU A 5 -20.14 13.02 9.09
N GLY A 6 -21.46 12.89 9.01
CA GLY A 6 -22.35 14.04 8.84
C GLY A 6 -22.24 15.08 9.97
N LYS A 7 -21.99 14.65 11.22
CA LYS A 7 -21.72 15.56 12.34
C LYS A 7 -20.38 16.29 12.20
N LEU A 8 -19.35 15.62 11.69
CA LEU A 8 -18.04 16.22 11.43
C LEU A 8 -18.13 17.25 10.29
N LEU A 9 -18.79 16.90 9.19
CA LEU A 9 -18.96 17.78 8.02
C LEU A 9 -19.77 19.04 8.35
N ARG A 10 -20.76 18.96 9.25
CA ARG A 10 -21.48 20.17 9.70
C ARG A 10 -20.63 21.13 10.55
N ARG A 11 -19.44 20.70 10.98
CA ARG A 11 -18.51 21.49 11.79
C ARG A 11 -17.24 21.86 11.01
N SER A 12 -17.11 21.41 9.77
CA SER A 12 -15.99 21.77 8.90
C SER A 12 -16.23 23.13 8.23
N GLY A 13 -15.18 23.69 7.64
CA GLY A 13 -15.31 24.86 6.76
C GLY A 13 -15.87 24.47 5.39
N ASP A 14 -15.94 25.46 4.49
CA ASP A 14 -16.58 25.35 3.17
C ASP A 14 -15.90 24.35 2.22
N LYS A 15 -14.62 24.04 2.48
CA LYS A 15 -13.83 23.08 1.70
C LYS A 15 -13.38 21.95 2.60
N VAL A 16 -13.64 20.72 2.18
CA VAL A 16 -13.24 19.50 2.88
C VAL A 16 -12.50 18.59 1.94
N LEU A 17 -11.34 18.12 2.39
CA LEU A 17 -10.62 17.02 1.75
C LEU A 17 -10.82 15.74 2.57
N ILE A 18 -11.39 14.71 1.94
CA ILE A 18 -11.44 13.36 2.50
C ILE A 18 -10.47 12.51 1.68
N SER A 19 -9.38 12.07 2.29
CA SER A 19 -8.37 11.21 1.65
C SER A 19 -8.21 9.93 2.45
N ALA A 20 -8.46 8.79 1.80
CA ALA A 20 -8.19 7.46 2.37
C ALA A 20 -8.18 6.40 1.26
N GLU A 21 -7.21 5.50 1.30
CA GLU A 21 -7.15 4.34 0.41
C GLU A 21 -8.39 3.45 0.54
N THR A 22 -8.97 3.40 1.75
CA THR A 22 -10.19 2.64 2.06
C THR A 22 -11.43 3.16 1.33
N LEU A 23 -11.43 4.37 0.78
CA LEU A 23 -12.53 4.85 -0.08
C LEU A 23 -12.71 3.99 -1.33
N THR A 24 -11.62 3.40 -1.84
CA THR A 24 -11.71 2.44 -2.96
C THR A 24 -12.35 1.12 -2.54
N ALA A 25 -12.19 0.70 -1.27
CA ALA A 25 -12.87 -0.46 -0.72
C ALA A 25 -14.36 -0.19 -0.47
N VAL A 26 -14.73 1.03 -0.07
CA VAL A 26 -16.14 1.45 0.08
C VAL A 26 -16.90 1.32 -1.24
N ALA A 27 -16.26 1.67 -2.35
CA ALA A 27 -16.84 1.55 -3.70
C ALA A 27 -17.09 0.11 -4.14
N MET A 28 -16.45 -0.88 -3.51
CA MET A 28 -16.70 -2.30 -3.78
C MET A 28 -18.03 -2.79 -3.19
N HIS A 29 -18.69 -1.99 -2.35
CA HIS A 29 -20.04 -2.27 -1.82
C HIS A 29 -21.05 -1.31 -2.48
N PRO A 30 -21.86 -1.80 -3.44
CA PRO A 30 -22.70 -0.94 -4.30
C PRO A 30 -23.65 -0.01 -3.55
N GLN A 31 -24.07 -0.36 -2.34
CA GLN A 31 -25.00 0.44 -1.53
C GLN A 31 -24.30 1.45 -0.63
N THR A 32 -22.99 1.28 -0.35
CA THR A 32 -22.29 2.10 0.64
C THR A 32 -21.83 3.43 0.04
N LEU A 33 -21.39 3.43 -1.22
CA LEU A 33 -20.93 4.64 -1.89
C LEU A 33 -22.06 5.68 -2.11
N PRO A 34 -23.25 5.33 -2.64
CA PRO A 34 -24.36 6.27 -2.76
C PRO A 34 -24.77 6.89 -1.41
N GLY A 35 -24.82 6.08 -0.35
CA GLY A 35 -25.14 6.55 1.00
C GLY A 35 -24.07 7.51 1.55
N LEU A 36 -22.79 7.23 1.30
CA LEU A 36 -21.68 8.11 1.66
C LEU A 36 -21.78 9.46 0.93
N VAL A 37 -21.96 9.43 -0.39
CA VAL A 37 -22.10 10.62 -1.23
C VAL A 37 -23.30 11.46 -0.80
N GLN A 38 -24.43 10.81 -0.49
CA GLN A 38 -25.63 11.51 -0.03
C GLN A 38 -25.37 12.29 1.27
N VAL A 39 -24.71 11.67 2.25
CA VAL A 39 -24.38 12.31 3.52
C VAL A 39 -23.44 13.50 3.34
N ILE A 40 -22.48 13.40 2.41
CA ILE A 40 -21.58 14.53 2.10
C ILE A 40 -22.38 15.66 1.43
N ARG A 41 -23.22 15.31 0.46
CA ARG A 41 -24.00 16.25 -0.37
C ARG A 41 -24.97 17.11 0.43
N GLU A 42 -25.42 16.65 1.59
CA GLU A 42 -26.24 17.44 2.54
C GLU A 42 -25.58 18.75 3.00
N THR A 43 -24.25 18.79 3.01
CA THR A 43 -23.46 19.93 3.51
C THR A 43 -22.52 20.50 2.45
N HIS A 44 -22.03 19.66 1.55
CA HIS A 44 -21.07 20.00 0.50
C HIS A 44 -21.60 19.47 -0.83
N PRO A 45 -22.44 20.24 -1.54
CA PRO A 45 -23.10 19.75 -2.76
C PRO A 45 -22.14 19.60 -3.95
N ASP A 46 -21.07 20.39 -4.01
CA ASP A 46 -20.01 20.27 -5.03
C ASP A 46 -18.99 19.20 -4.61
N ILE A 47 -19.30 17.94 -4.94
CA ILE A 47 -18.41 16.80 -4.68
C ILE A 47 -17.62 16.49 -5.94
N ARG A 48 -16.31 16.28 -5.77
CA ARG A 48 -15.39 15.80 -6.80
C ARG A 48 -14.54 14.67 -6.24
N ALA A 49 -14.26 13.67 -7.06
CA ALA A 49 -13.35 12.58 -6.73
C ALA A 49 -12.10 12.68 -7.62
N ILE A 50 -10.93 12.54 -7.00
CA ILE A 50 -9.65 12.46 -7.71
C ILE A 50 -9.00 11.14 -7.30
N CYS A 51 -8.70 10.29 -8.29
CA CYS A 51 -8.10 8.98 -8.07
C CYS A 51 -6.75 8.91 -8.77
N TYR A 52 -5.70 8.56 -8.03
CA TYR A 52 -4.37 8.34 -8.57
C TYR A 52 -4.13 6.84 -8.76
N LEU A 53 -3.86 6.42 -10.00
CA LEU A 53 -3.59 5.02 -10.35
C LEU A 53 -2.11 4.81 -10.57
N ARG A 54 -1.56 3.81 -9.89
CA ARG A 54 -0.17 3.40 -10.12
C ARG A 54 -0.15 2.30 -11.17
N GLU A 55 0.94 2.22 -11.94
CA GLU A 55 1.20 1.09 -12.83
C GLU A 55 0.99 -0.25 -12.09
N PRO A 56 0.30 -1.24 -12.69
CA PRO A 56 -0.13 -2.46 -12.02
C PRO A 56 0.96 -3.21 -11.24
N LEU A 57 2.13 -3.46 -11.81
CA LEU A 57 3.22 -4.19 -11.14
C LEU A 57 3.80 -3.40 -9.97
N ALA A 58 3.99 -2.09 -10.15
CA ALA A 58 4.43 -1.20 -9.09
C ALA A 58 3.38 -1.06 -7.97
N TYR A 59 2.09 -1.13 -8.29
CA TYR A 59 1.01 -1.21 -7.31
C TYR A 59 1.09 -2.51 -6.52
N MET A 60 1.16 -3.66 -7.19
CA MET A 60 1.21 -4.98 -6.55
C MET A 60 2.42 -5.12 -5.62
N THR A 61 3.60 -4.64 -6.04
CA THR A 61 4.82 -4.62 -5.23
C THR A 61 4.64 -3.78 -3.95
N SER A 62 4.03 -2.60 -4.10
CA SER A 62 3.75 -1.71 -2.96
C SER A 62 2.73 -2.31 -1.99
N LEU A 63 1.67 -2.92 -2.52
CA LEU A 63 0.62 -3.55 -1.71
C LEU A 63 1.18 -4.74 -0.93
N MET A 64 2.05 -5.55 -1.54
CA MET A 64 2.75 -6.64 -0.85
C MET A 64 3.54 -6.12 0.35
N SER A 65 4.31 -5.04 0.16
CA SER A 65 5.10 -4.42 1.22
C SER A 65 4.24 -3.96 2.40
N GLN A 66 3.07 -3.37 2.13
CA GLN A 66 2.11 -2.99 3.17
C GLN A 66 1.49 -4.20 3.87
N ARG A 67 1.14 -5.25 3.12
CA ARG A 67 0.54 -6.46 3.68
C ARG A 67 1.48 -7.19 4.63
N ILE A 68 2.78 -7.16 4.37
CA ILE A 68 3.78 -7.79 5.25
C ILE A 68 3.88 -7.10 6.59
N TYR A 69 3.74 -5.76 6.63
CA TYR A 69 3.58 -5.07 7.91
C TYR A 69 2.34 -5.56 8.66
N GLY A 70 1.21 -5.72 7.97
CA GLY A 70 -0.01 -6.25 8.55
C GLY A 70 0.17 -7.69 9.07
N LEU A 71 0.77 -8.55 8.26
CA LEU A 71 1.08 -9.93 8.62
C LEU A 71 1.99 -9.98 9.84
N ALA A 72 3.13 -9.28 9.82
CA ALA A 72 4.07 -9.23 10.93
C ALA A 72 3.45 -8.64 12.20
N ALA A 73 2.60 -7.62 12.09
CA ALA A 73 1.91 -6.99 13.21
C ALA A 73 0.68 -7.78 13.71
N GLY A 74 0.27 -8.86 13.03
CA GLY A 74 -0.88 -9.69 13.39
C GLY A 74 -2.24 -9.09 13.03
N THR A 75 -2.27 -8.18 12.07
CA THR A 75 -3.50 -7.52 11.58
C THR A 75 -3.84 -7.89 10.13
N GLY A 76 -3.13 -8.85 9.55
CA GLY A 76 -3.35 -9.34 8.18
C GLY A 76 -3.13 -10.85 8.09
N ASP A 77 -3.71 -11.48 7.07
CA ASP A 77 -3.78 -12.95 6.89
C ASP A 77 -3.26 -13.42 5.51
N ASP A 78 -2.51 -12.58 4.80
CA ASP A 78 -2.12 -12.92 3.43
C ASP A 78 -0.70 -13.47 3.37
N ARG A 79 -0.62 -14.80 3.20
CA ARG A 79 0.45 -15.42 2.41
C ARG A 79 0.37 -14.88 0.98
N PHE A 80 1.44 -14.98 0.19
CA PHE A 80 1.50 -14.57 -1.23
C PHE A 80 0.31 -15.10 -2.07
N THR A 81 -0.84 -14.41 -2.08
CA THR A 81 -2.02 -14.79 -2.85
C THR A 81 -2.16 -13.82 -4.02
N LYS A 82 -1.77 -14.27 -5.21
CA LYS A 82 -1.62 -13.44 -6.43
C LYS A 82 -2.91 -12.71 -6.80
N ASP A 83 -4.06 -13.39 -6.76
CA ASP A 83 -5.37 -12.83 -7.11
C ASP A 83 -5.78 -11.65 -6.23
N ARG A 84 -5.26 -11.58 -5.00
CA ARG A 84 -5.56 -10.48 -4.07
C ARG A 84 -4.67 -9.26 -4.29
N LEU A 85 -3.61 -9.37 -5.10
CA LEU A 85 -2.68 -8.27 -5.35
C LEU A 85 -3.16 -7.38 -6.50
N TYR A 86 -3.87 -7.94 -7.48
CA TYR A 86 -4.31 -7.20 -8.66
C TYR A 86 -5.14 -5.95 -8.27
N PRO A 87 -4.87 -4.77 -8.85
CA PRO A 87 -5.56 -3.54 -8.50
C PRO A 87 -7.08 -3.61 -8.69
N GLY A 88 -7.56 -4.19 -9.79
CA GLY A 88 -8.97 -4.23 -10.14
C GLY A 88 -9.56 -2.83 -10.33
N PHE A 89 -8.98 -2.04 -11.24
CA PHE A 89 -9.25 -0.61 -11.37
C PHE A 89 -10.72 -0.32 -11.64
N ARG A 90 -11.30 -0.96 -12.65
CA ARG A 90 -12.69 -0.76 -13.06
C ARG A 90 -13.64 -1.05 -11.91
N LYS A 91 -13.48 -2.20 -11.26
CA LYS A 91 -14.31 -2.60 -10.12
C LYS A 91 -14.31 -1.59 -8.99
N ARG A 92 -13.18 -0.90 -8.74
CA ARG A 92 -13.04 0.07 -7.65
C ARG A 92 -13.46 1.49 -8.02
N ILE A 93 -13.37 1.85 -9.31
CA ILE A 93 -13.47 3.24 -9.75
C ILE A 93 -14.77 3.50 -10.53
N GLU A 94 -15.24 2.55 -11.35
CA GLU A 94 -16.50 2.67 -12.11
C GLU A 94 -17.70 3.08 -11.22
N PRO A 95 -17.88 2.56 -9.99
CA PRO A 95 -18.97 2.99 -9.13
C PRO A 95 -18.95 4.49 -8.77
N TRP A 96 -17.79 5.14 -8.77
CA TRP A 96 -17.68 6.58 -8.56
C TRP A 96 -18.20 7.37 -9.76
N PHE A 97 -17.91 6.91 -10.97
CA PHE A 97 -18.47 7.49 -12.19
C PHE A 97 -20.00 7.37 -12.20
N ASP A 98 -20.53 6.18 -11.86
CA ASP A 98 -21.97 5.93 -11.79
C ASP A 98 -22.66 6.82 -10.73
N THR A 99 -21.98 7.13 -9.63
CA THR A 99 -22.56 7.88 -8.49
C THR A 99 -22.42 9.39 -8.61
N LEU A 100 -21.29 9.88 -9.14
CA LEU A 100 -20.97 11.32 -9.20
C LEU A 100 -21.11 11.93 -10.59
N GLY A 101 -21.07 11.12 -11.66
CA GLY A 101 -21.01 11.59 -13.04
C GLY A 101 -19.57 11.74 -13.56
N GLU A 102 -19.41 11.68 -14.88
CA GLU A 102 -18.09 11.71 -15.53
C GLU A 102 -17.33 13.03 -15.33
N ASP A 103 -18.02 14.15 -15.25
CA ASP A 103 -17.44 15.48 -15.02
C ASP A 103 -16.90 15.66 -13.60
N ARG A 104 -17.25 14.77 -12.67
CA ARG A 104 -16.92 14.85 -11.24
C ARG A 104 -15.84 13.88 -10.79
N VAL A 105 -15.37 13.01 -11.68
CA VAL A 105 -14.36 12.01 -11.37
C VAL A 105 -13.14 12.22 -12.27
N THR A 106 -12.00 12.51 -11.66
CA THR A 106 -10.73 12.64 -12.35
C THR A 106 -9.83 11.47 -12.01
N VAL A 107 -9.30 10.79 -13.02
CA VAL A 107 -8.33 9.70 -12.85
C VAL A 107 -6.97 10.18 -13.35
N ARG A 108 -5.92 10.02 -12.54
CA ARG A 108 -4.56 10.49 -12.83
C ARG A 108 -3.56 9.36 -12.66
N LEU A 109 -2.48 9.40 -13.44
CA LEU A 109 -1.35 8.51 -13.24
C LEU A 109 -0.57 8.93 -11.96
N TYR A 110 -0.31 7.96 -11.10
CA TYR A 110 0.67 8.05 -10.03
C TYR A 110 2.03 7.62 -10.57
N ASP A 111 2.80 8.60 -11.05
CA ASP A 111 4.20 8.44 -11.39
C ASP A 111 4.96 9.63 -10.84
N ARG A 112 5.89 9.41 -9.91
CA ARG A 112 6.68 10.47 -9.27
C ARG A 112 7.37 11.37 -10.29
N SER A 113 7.81 10.83 -11.43
CA SER A 113 8.46 11.63 -12.47
C SER A 113 7.49 12.58 -13.20
N ALA A 114 6.20 12.28 -13.16
CA ALA A 114 5.13 13.04 -13.82
C ALA A 114 4.32 13.92 -12.85
N LEU A 115 4.44 13.72 -11.53
CA LEU A 115 3.77 14.55 -10.52
C LEU A 115 4.41 15.94 -10.43
N PHE A 116 3.58 16.95 -10.17
CA PHE A 116 4.07 18.31 -9.88
C PHE A 116 5.05 18.28 -8.69
N GLU A 117 6.23 18.86 -8.88
CA GLU A 117 7.34 18.81 -7.89
C GLU A 117 7.73 17.38 -7.45
N GLN A 118 7.37 16.37 -8.24
CA GLN A 118 7.53 14.96 -7.91
C GLN A 118 6.80 14.52 -6.63
N ASP A 119 5.77 15.28 -6.24
CA ASP A 119 5.02 15.10 -4.99
C ASP A 119 3.52 15.04 -5.26
N VAL A 120 2.86 14.00 -4.74
CA VAL A 120 1.42 13.79 -4.92
C VAL A 120 0.59 14.81 -4.17
N VAL A 121 1.07 15.31 -3.03
CA VAL A 121 0.41 16.35 -2.25
C VAL A 121 0.51 17.68 -2.98
N ALA A 122 1.67 18.00 -3.56
CA ALA A 122 1.82 19.20 -4.38
C ALA A 122 0.97 19.13 -5.67
N ASP A 123 0.97 17.99 -6.36
CA ASP A 123 0.11 17.76 -7.53
C ASP A 123 -1.38 17.90 -7.19
N LEU A 124 -1.82 17.28 -6.08
CA LEU A 124 -3.20 17.39 -5.61
C LEU A 124 -3.56 18.84 -5.25
N ALA A 125 -2.70 19.52 -4.49
CA ALA A 125 -2.92 20.90 -4.06
C ALA A 125 -3.09 21.84 -5.26
N ARG A 126 -2.22 21.69 -6.27
CA ARG A 126 -2.33 22.38 -7.57
C ARG A 126 -3.66 22.08 -8.25
N TRP A 127 -4.10 20.82 -8.25
CA TRP A 127 -5.36 20.40 -8.87
C TRP A 127 -6.60 20.99 -8.22
N ILE A 128 -6.61 21.08 -6.89
CA ILE A 128 -7.74 21.63 -6.14
C ILE A 128 -7.62 23.15 -5.92
N GLY A 129 -6.55 23.78 -6.43
CA GLY A 129 -6.32 25.21 -6.36
C GLY A 129 -6.08 25.71 -4.94
N VAL A 130 -5.32 24.97 -4.13
CA VAL A 130 -4.89 25.37 -2.79
C VAL A 130 -3.37 25.43 -2.72
N GLU A 131 -2.85 26.24 -1.81
CA GLU A 131 -1.43 26.25 -1.50
C GLU A 131 -1.05 24.96 -0.77
N THR A 132 0.09 24.38 -1.13
CA THR A 132 0.66 23.24 -0.41
C THR A 132 1.15 23.74 0.95
N PRO A 133 0.65 23.19 2.07
CA PRO A 133 1.15 23.59 3.37
C PRO A 133 2.63 23.22 3.51
N ASP A 134 3.36 23.97 4.31
CA ASP A 134 4.72 23.60 4.72
C ASP A 134 4.62 22.50 5.78
N PHE A 135 5.10 21.30 5.46
CA PHE A 135 5.14 20.17 6.39
C PHE A 135 6.41 19.36 6.20
N ASP A 136 6.91 18.81 7.31
CA ASP A 136 8.00 17.85 7.28
C ASP A 136 7.57 16.63 6.46
N ARG A 137 8.19 16.49 5.29
CA ARG A 137 7.92 15.39 4.38
C ARG A 137 8.36 14.10 5.06
N LEU A 138 7.38 13.30 5.48
CA LEU A 138 7.64 11.91 5.82
C LEU A 138 8.05 11.21 4.52
N ASN A 139 9.34 10.86 4.42
CA ASN A 139 9.74 9.88 3.42
C ASN A 139 8.97 8.60 3.74
N ASN A 140 8.01 8.27 2.88
CA ASN A 140 7.46 6.92 2.82
C ASN A 140 8.58 6.01 2.31
N GLU A 141 9.55 5.74 3.19
CA GLU A 141 10.65 4.83 2.94
C GLU A 141 10.02 3.47 2.66
N SER A 142 10.22 3.05 1.41
CA SER A 142 9.92 1.68 1.04
C SER A 142 10.81 0.78 1.89
N LEU A 143 10.28 -0.37 2.28
CA LEU A 143 11.06 -1.33 3.03
C LEU A 143 12.37 -1.67 2.30
N ALA A 144 13.43 -1.94 3.04
CA ALA A 144 14.61 -2.58 2.46
C ALA A 144 14.33 -4.08 2.25
N ALA A 145 15.04 -4.71 1.31
CA ALA A 145 14.91 -6.13 1.00
C ALA A 145 15.12 -7.01 2.24
N GLU A 146 16.06 -6.59 3.10
CA GLU A 146 16.48 -7.28 4.31
C GLU A 146 15.38 -7.23 5.36
N SER A 147 14.88 -6.03 5.70
CA SER A 147 13.68 -5.89 6.53
C SER A 147 12.52 -6.71 6.00
N PHE A 148 12.35 -6.81 4.68
CA PHE A 148 11.19 -7.42 4.05
C PHE A 148 11.22 -8.92 4.31
N ALA A 149 12.35 -9.54 4.01
CA ALA A 149 12.52 -10.97 4.16
C ALA A 149 12.41 -11.39 5.62
N VAL A 150 13.02 -10.64 6.55
CA VAL A 150 12.96 -10.93 7.98
C VAL A 150 11.54 -10.76 8.52
N LEU A 151 10.85 -9.67 8.18
CA LEU A 151 9.47 -9.43 8.63
C LEU A 151 8.48 -10.43 8.03
N TYR A 152 8.68 -10.86 6.79
CA TYR A 152 7.89 -11.91 6.17
C TYR A 152 8.04 -13.21 6.95
N ARG A 153 9.28 -13.68 7.15
CA ARG A 153 9.59 -14.90 7.92
C ARG A 153 9.01 -14.84 9.33
N PHE A 154 9.17 -13.72 10.02
CA PHE A 154 8.61 -13.47 11.35
C PHE A 154 7.08 -13.56 11.35
N GLY A 155 6.42 -12.90 10.40
CA GLY A 155 4.97 -12.91 10.26
C GLY A 155 4.41 -14.33 10.06
N ILE A 156 5.04 -15.13 9.21
CA ILE A 156 4.67 -16.54 8.99
C ILE A 156 4.88 -17.37 10.27
N ALA A 157 6.02 -17.22 10.95
CA ALA A 157 6.28 -17.95 12.19
C ALA A 157 5.25 -17.64 13.29
N CYS A 158 4.80 -16.38 13.40
CA CYS A 158 3.70 -16.03 14.29
C CYS A 158 2.37 -16.65 13.85
N ALA A 159 2.04 -16.60 12.55
CA ALA A 159 0.80 -17.18 12.02
C ALA A 159 0.73 -18.70 12.22
N GLU A 160 1.87 -19.38 12.17
CA GLU A 160 2.00 -20.83 12.41
C GLU A 160 2.12 -21.20 13.90
N GLY A 161 2.11 -20.22 14.80
CA GLY A 161 2.27 -20.45 16.24
C GLY A 161 3.68 -20.88 16.67
N ARG A 162 4.68 -20.79 15.78
CA ARG A 162 6.10 -21.04 16.11
C ARG A 162 6.71 -19.93 16.97
N VAL A 163 6.15 -18.71 16.87
CA VAL A 163 6.50 -17.57 17.71
C VAL A 163 5.24 -17.01 18.35
N ASP A 164 5.12 -17.16 19.67
CA ASP A 164 4.00 -16.66 20.45
C ASP A 164 4.33 -15.30 21.08
N LEU A 165 3.79 -14.22 20.49
CA LEU A 165 3.97 -12.85 20.96
C LEU A 165 2.65 -12.09 20.95
N SER A 166 2.48 -11.22 21.94
CA SER A 166 1.38 -10.26 21.98
C SER A 166 1.41 -9.32 20.77
N LEU A 167 0.25 -8.79 20.35
CA LEU A 167 0.18 -7.80 19.27
C LEU A 167 1.06 -6.57 19.56
N GLN A 168 1.19 -6.17 20.82
CA GLN A 168 2.03 -5.05 21.23
C GLN A 168 3.52 -5.36 21.01
N ASP A 169 3.96 -6.58 21.33
CA ASP A 169 5.36 -6.98 21.16
C ASP A 169 5.72 -7.22 19.69
N ARG A 170 4.80 -7.77 18.90
CA ARG A 170 4.93 -7.87 17.45
C ARG A 170 5.15 -6.50 16.80
N ARG A 171 4.42 -5.46 17.23
CA ARG A 171 4.63 -4.08 16.76
C ARG A 171 6.02 -3.54 17.12
N LYS A 172 6.56 -3.89 18.29
CA LYS A 172 7.94 -3.51 18.67
C LYS A 172 8.96 -4.20 17.77
N VAL A 173 8.75 -5.47 17.41
CA VAL A 173 9.59 -6.18 16.44
C VAL A 173 9.57 -5.48 15.09
N VAL A 174 8.37 -5.21 14.56
CA VAL A 174 8.19 -4.47 13.30
C VAL A 174 8.94 -3.14 13.34
N GLN A 175 8.76 -2.35 14.41
CA GLN A 175 9.39 -1.04 14.53
C GLN A 175 10.92 -1.13 14.60
N ALA A 176 11.48 -2.11 15.31
CA ALA A 176 12.92 -2.32 15.42
C ALA A 176 13.56 -2.67 14.05
N LEU A 177 12.82 -3.38 13.20
CA LEU A 177 13.30 -3.84 11.90
C LEU A 177 13.05 -2.86 10.75
N ARG A 178 12.35 -1.74 10.96
CA ARG A 178 12.06 -0.76 9.89
C ARG A 178 13.31 -0.14 9.25
N GLY A 179 14.41 -0.03 9.98
CA GLY A 179 15.67 0.53 9.50
C GLY A 179 16.74 -0.51 9.14
N PHE A 180 16.39 -1.79 9.05
CA PHE A 180 17.34 -2.85 8.80
C PHE A 180 17.62 -3.04 7.30
N GLY A 181 18.84 -2.77 6.87
CA GLY A 181 19.25 -2.92 5.48
C GLY A 181 18.99 -1.67 4.63
N SER A 182 19.35 -1.76 3.36
CA SER A 182 19.25 -0.63 2.42
C SER A 182 18.94 -1.05 0.99
N SER A 183 18.90 -2.36 0.73
CA SER A 183 18.74 -2.88 -0.62
C SER A 183 17.31 -2.63 -1.09
N LYS A 184 17.16 -2.09 -2.31
CA LYS A 184 15.85 -2.03 -2.95
C LYS A 184 15.45 -3.43 -3.40
N PHE A 185 14.17 -3.75 -3.36
CA PHE A 185 13.66 -5.01 -3.88
C PHE A 185 12.47 -4.82 -4.80
N SER A 186 12.12 -5.90 -5.50
CA SER A 186 10.89 -6.05 -6.25
C SER A 186 10.33 -7.43 -5.98
N VAL A 187 9.01 -7.51 -5.88
CA VAL A 187 8.31 -8.78 -5.72
C VAL A 187 7.58 -9.02 -7.01
N ILE A 188 8.21 -9.76 -7.91
CA ILE A 188 7.66 -10.04 -9.22
C ILE A 188 7.69 -11.56 -9.39
N PRO A 189 6.72 -12.29 -8.80
CA PRO A 189 6.42 -13.62 -9.27
C PRO A 189 6.29 -13.58 -10.79
N ALA A 190 6.93 -14.48 -11.53
CA ALA A 190 6.86 -14.53 -12.99
C ALA A 190 5.40 -14.47 -13.50
N ASP A 191 4.49 -15.07 -12.74
CA ASP A 191 3.06 -15.12 -13.03
C ASP A 191 2.33 -13.77 -12.85
N LEU A 192 2.94 -12.73 -12.27
CA LEU A 192 2.32 -11.40 -12.20
C LEU A 192 2.24 -10.75 -13.58
N HIS A 193 3.20 -11.00 -14.47
CA HIS A 193 3.10 -10.54 -15.86
C HIS A 193 1.90 -11.19 -16.55
N GLN A 194 1.73 -12.50 -16.37
CA GLN A 194 0.56 -13.23 -16.86
C GLN A 194 -0.74 -12.65 -16.27
N LEU A 195 -0.79 -12.36 -14.98
CA LEU A 195 -1.97 -11.75 -14.36
C LEU A 195 -2.32 -10.38 -14.96
N VAL A 196 -1.32 -9.55 -15.27
CA VAL A 196 -1.53 -8.26 -15.94
C VAL A 196 -2.07 -8.47 -17.36
N ASP A 197 -1.56 -9.47 -18.08
CA ASP A 197 -2.03 -9.81 -19.43
C ASP A 197 -3.46 -10.37 -19.42
N GLU A 198 -3.79 -11.23 -18.47
CA GLU A 198 -5.14 -11.77 -18.27
C GLU A 198 -6.16 -10.67 -17.93
N ASN A 199 -5.71 -9.56 -17.35
CA ASN A 199 -6.55 -8.41 -16.97
C ASN A 199 -6.40 -7.21 -17.93
N ARG A 200 -5.94 -7.43 -19.17
CA ARG A 200 -5.68 -6.35 -20.15
C ARG A 200 -6.86 -5.39 -20.33
N ALA A 201 -8.09 -5.90 -20.38
CA ALA A 201 -9.29 -5.09 -20.55
C ALA A 201 -9.54 -4.10 -19.40
N ASP A 202 -9.17 -4.46 -18.16
CA ASP A 202 -9.27 -3.57 -16.99
C ASP A 202 -8.20 -2.47 -17.04
N ILE A 203 -7.01 -2.80 -17.56
CA ILE A 203 -5.91 -1.85 -17.77
C ILE A 203 -6.28 -0.85 -18.86
N GLU A 204 -6.73 -1.32 -20.03
CA GLU A 204 -7.18 -0.46 -21.14
C GLU A 204 -8.31 0.48 -20.70
N TRP A 205 -9.25 -0.02 -19.89
CA TRP A 205 -10.29 0.80 -19.28
C TRP A 205 -9.69 1.93 -18.42
N ALA A 206 -8.71 1.62 -17.57
CA ALA A 206 -8.06 2.60 -16.71
C ALA A 206 -7.25 3.64 -17.51
N GLU A 207 -6.51 3.21 -18.53
CA GLU A 207 -5.75 4.08 -19.43
C GLU A 207 -6.66 5.03 -20.20
N ALA A 208 -7.79 4.55 -20.70
CA ALA A 208 -8.80 5.39 -21.34
C ALA A 208 -9.36 6.45 -20.39
N ARG A 209 -9.60 6.10 -19.11
CA ARG A 209 -10.04 7.07 -18.08
C ARG A 209 -8.97 8.07 -17.68
N MET A 210 -7.69 7.69 -17.72
CA MET A 210 -6.56 8.61 -17.50
C MET A 210 -6.25 9.48 -18.73
N GLY A 211 -6.65 9.05 -19.93
CA GLY A 211 -6.29 9.69 -21.20
C GLY A 211 -4.87 9.42 -21.67
N GLN A 212 -4.18 8.43 -21.06
CA GLN A 212 -2.81 8.05 -21.41
C GLN A 212 -2.51 6.62 -20.94
N PRO A 213 -1.56 5.92 -21.60
CA PRO A 213 -1.15 4.58 -21.18
C PRO A 213 -0.35 4.62 -19.87
N PHE A 214 -0.32 3.50 -19.14
CA PHE A 214 0.65 3.30 -18.08
C PHE A 214 2.08 3.24 -18.66
N PRO A 215 3.09 3.69 -17.90
CA PRO A 215 4.47 3.56 -18.33
C PRO A 215 4.85 2.08 -18.45
N THR A 216 5.72 1.76 -19.41
CA THR A 216 6.26 0.41 -19.55
C THR A 216 6.96 0.00 -18.25
N PRO A 217 6.65 -1.18 -17.68
CA PRO A 217 7.34 -1.67 -16.50
C PRO A 217 8.85 -1.71 -16.76
N GLN A 218 9.61 -0.97 -15.95
CA GLN A 218 11.05 -1.00 -16.07
C GLN A 218 11.61 -2.21 -15.32
N PRO A 219 12.55 -2.95 -15.93
CA PRO A 219 13.26 -4.01 -15.23
C PRO A 219 13.91 -3.44 -13.98
N SER A 220 13.78 -4.17 -12.87
CA SER A 220 14.31 -3.81 -11.56
C SER A 220 15.84 -3.98 -11.51
N THR A 221 16.56 -3.23 -12.36
CA THR A 221 18.03 -3.22 -12.37
C THR A 221 18.58 -2.78 -11.02
N GLY A 222 19.47 -3.58 -10.45
CA GLY A 222 20.07 -3.33 -9.13
C GLY A 222 19.12 -3.51 -7.94
N ARG A 223 17.99 -4.20 -8.10
CA ARG A 223 17.11 -4.58 -6.99
C ARG A 223 17.16 -6.08 -6.73
N MET A 224 16.99 -6.48 -5.48
CA MET A 224 16.70 -7.87 -5.11
C MET A 224 15.34 -8.27 -5.70
N VAL A 225 15.25 -9.41 -6.36
CA VAL A 225 13.98 -9.91 -6.91
C VAL A 225 13.58 -11.15 -6.12
N PHE A 226 12.38 -11.09 -5.52
CA PHE A 226 11.74 -12.25 -4.91
C PHE A 226 10.66 -12.76 -5.86
N ASP A 227 10.92 -13.92 -6.48
CA ASP A 227 10.00 -14.60 -7.39
C ASP A 227 9.09 -15.57 -6.61
N THR A 228 9.68 -16.26 -5.64
CA THR A 228 8.99 -17.24 -4.79
C THR A 228 9.07 -16.90 -3.31
N GLU A 229 8.20 -17.55 -2.52
CA GLU A 229 8.28 -17.50 -1.06
C GLU A 229 9.61 -18.09 -0.56
N ALA A 230 10.14 -19.12 -1.23
CA ALA A 230 11.41 -19.73 -0.88
C ALA A 230 12.56 -18.71 -1.00
N ASP A 231 12.58 -17.89 -2.06
CA ASP A 231 13.59 -16.83 -2.23
C ASP A 231 13.61 -15.86 -1.03
N VAL A 232 12.42 -15.54 -0.51
CA VAL A 232 12.28 -14.66 0.66
C VAL A 232 12.87 -15.33 1.90
N PHE A 233 12.59 -16.61 2.12
CA PHE A 233 13.15 -17.35 3.26
C PHE A 233 14.67 -17.54 3.15
N ASP A 234 15.18 -17.88 1.97
CA ASP A 234 16.60 -18.04 1.70
C ASP A 234 17.35 -16.72 1.90
N TYR A 235 16.80 -15.62 1.42
CA TYR A 235 17.37 -14.30 1.64
C TYR A 235 17.32 -13.90 3.11
N ALA A 236 16.23 -14.20 3.83
CA ALA A 236 16.13 -13.96 5.26
C ALA A 236 17.20 -14.74 6.05
N GLU A 237 17.54 -15.97 5.64
CA GLU A 237 18.64 -16.75 6.24
C GLU A 237 19.99 -16.12 5.89
N ALA A 238 20.20 -15.74 4.63
CA ALA A 238 21.46 -15.15 4.16
C ALA A 238 21.81 -13.86 4.91
N VAL A 239 20.82 -13.00 5.21
CA VAL A 239 21.04 -11.74 5.95
C VAL A 239 21.00 -11.91 7.47
N ARG A 240 20.87 -13.13 7.99
CA ARG A 240 20.82 -13.40 9.44
C ARG A 240 22.04 -12.88 10.20
N PRO A 241 23.30 -13.05 9.73
CA PRO A 241 24.45 -12.50 10.44
C PRO A 241 24.37 -10.98 10.58
N ASP A 242 23.97 -10.29 9.52
CA ASP A 242 23.81 -8.83 9.49
C ASP A 242 22.66 -8.38 10.39
N LEU A 243 21.57 -9.15 10.44
CA LEU A 243 20.45 -8.91 11.35
C LEU A 243 20.90 -8.99 12.81
N LEU A 244 21.65 -10.03 13.17
CA LEU A 244 22.17 -10.19 14.53
C LEU A 244 23.11 -9.05 14.91
N ALA A 245 23.98 -8.64 13.98
CA ALA A 245 24.87 -7.50 14.17
C ALA A 245 24.10 -6.17 14.33
N TYR A 246 23.08 -5.95 13.50
CA TYR A 246 22.21 -4.76 13.54
C TYR A 246 21.47 -4.63 14.87
N LEU A 247 20.95 -5.74 15.40
CA LEU A 247 20.27 -5.75 16.69
C LEU A 247 21.24 -5.54 17.86
N GLY A 248 22.48 -6.04 17.71
CA GLY A 248 23.56 -5.88 18.69
C GLY A 248 23.16 -6.30 20.11
N GLU A 249 23.91 -5.82 21.11
CA GLU A 249 23.61 -6.09 22.52
C GLU A 249 22.51 -5.20 23.10
N LYS A 250 22.20 -4.08 22.42
CA LYS A 250 21.25 -3.06 22.88
C LYS A 250 19.80 -3.41 22.57
N ALA A 251 19.53 -4.35 21.66
CA ALA A 251 18.19 -4.84 21.44
C ALA A 251 17.61 -5.46 22.73
N PRO A 252 16.32 -5.22 23.02
CA PRO A 252 15.63 -5.87 24.13
C PRO A 252 15.85 -7.39 24.09
N ALA A 253 16.08 -8.02 25.25
CA ALA A 253 16.35 -9.46 25.33
C ALA A 253 15.25 -10.30 24.66
N MET A 254 13.99 -9.83 24.76
CA MET A 254 12.85 -10.42 24.05
C MET A 254 13.09 -10.48 22.54
N LEU A 255 13.52 -9.37 21.92
CA LEU A 255 13.75 -9.29 20.48
C LEU A 255 14.85 -10.26 20.03
N ARG A 256 15.96 -10.32 20.78
CA ARG A 256 17.06 -11.25 20.51
C ARG A 256 16.60 -12.71 20.62
N ARG A 257 15.85 -13.04 21.66
CA ARG A 257 15.29 -14.38 21.86
C ARG A 257 14.36 -14.77 20.71
N THR A 258 13.42 -13.90 20.36
CA THR A 258 12.48 -14.12 19.26
C THR A 258 13.18 -14.35 17.93
N ILE A 259 14.21 -13.56 17.61
CA ILE A 259 14.99 -13.75 16.39
C ILE A 259 15.76 -15.06 16.45
N SER A 260 16.36 -15.45 17.58
CA SER A 260 16.99 -16.76 17.70
C SER A 260 15.99 -17.91 17.50
N GLU A 261 14.79 -17.83 18.06
CA GLU A 261 13.71 -18.82 17.89
C GLU A 261 13.27 -18.92 16.41
N LEU A 262 13.19 -17.80 15.69
CA LEU A 262 12.80 -17.73 14.28
C LEU A 262 13.68 -18.55 13.33
N TYR A 263 14.95 -18.75 13.71
CA TYR A 263 15.98 -19.40 12.90
C TYR A 263 16.53 -20.69 13.51
N SER A 264 15.87 -21.23 14.55
CA SER A 264 16.23 -22.50 15.17
C SER A 264 15.35 -23.68 14.71
N SER A 265 14.39 -23.42 13.81
CA SER A 265 13.47 -24.37 13.17
C SER A 265 13.73 -24.46 11.68
#